data_AF-A0A229SQL3-F1
#
_entry.id   AF-A0A229SQL3-F1
#
_cell.length_a   1.000
_cell.length_b   1.000
_cell.length_c   1.000
_cell.angle_alpha   90.00
_cell.angle_beta   90.00
_cell.angle_gamma   90.00
#
_symmetry.space_group_name_H-M   'P 1'
#
loop_
_entity.id
_entity.type
_entity.pdbx_description
1 polymer ?
#
loop_
_entity_poly.entity_id
_entity_poly.type
_entity_poly.pdbx_seq_one_letter_code
_entity_poly.pdbx_strand_id
1 'polypeptide(L)' 'MSTPVDTPAEPFVHPALFYRGADEYLAGTVPFIRSGLAAGEPVAVAVPGPNLALLRAELGAD' A
#
# COMPACT_ATOMS: atom_id res chain seq x y z
N MET A 1 37.34 8.82 -0.30
CA MET A 1 36.01 8.19 -0.27
C MET A 1 35.28 8.73 0.94
N SER A 2 34.24 9.55 0.74
CA SER A 2 33.34 9.93 1.83
C SER A 2 32.32 8.81 2.03
N THR A 3 32.29 8.24 3.21
CA THR A 3 31.25 7.29 3.62
C THR A 3 29.92 8.04 3.74
N PRO A 4 28.80 7.50 3.19
CA PRO A 4 27.51 8.10 3.43
C PRO A 4 27.19 7.99 4.92
N VAL A 5 26.79 9.11 5.51
CA VAL A 5 26.25 9.12 6.88
C VAL A 5 24.90 8.42 6.81
N ASP A 6 24.79 7.28 7.47
CA ASP A 6 23.51 6.60 7.71
C ASP A 6 22.69 7.52 8.61
N THR A 7 21.87 8.36 7.98
CA THR A 7 20.89 9.16 8.71
C THR A 7 19.84 8.18 9.18
N PRO A 8 19.52 8.11 10.49
CA PRO A 8 18.52 7.17 10.96
C PRO A 8 17.23 7.42 10.20
N ALA A 9 16.79 6.41 9.43
CA ALA A 9 15.52 6.45 8.74
C ALA A 9 14.41 6.70 9.78
N GLU A 10 13.42 7.53 9.42
CA GLU A 10 12.27 7.72 10.28
C GLU A 10 11.67 6.35 10.65
N PRO A 11 11.18 6.17 11.90
CA PRO A 11 10.60 4.91 12.32
C PRO A 11 9.47 4.50 11.38
N PHE A 12 9.49 3.24 10.91
CA PHE A 12 8.38 2.69 10.14
C PHE A 12 7.10 2.70 10.99
N VAL A 13 6.06 3.36 10.47
CA VAL A 13 4.74 3.41 11.11
C VAL A 13 3.77 2.58 10.27
N HIS A 14 3.06 1.65 10.92
CA HIS A 14 2.02 0.84 10.29
C HIS A 14 0.63 1.28 10.81
N PRO A 15 0.08 2.40 10.33
CA PRO A 15 -1.22 2.87 10.78
C PRO A 15 -2.33 1.87 10.41
N ALA A 16 -3.25 1.65 11.33
CA ALA A 16 -4.44 0.84 11.05
C ALA A 16 -5.42 1.63 10.19
N LEU A 17 -5.88 1.02 9.09
CA LEU A 17 -7.02 1.53 8.33
C LEU A 17 -8.31 1.00 8.95
N PHE A 18 -9.13 1.89 9.50
CA PHE A 18 -10.48 1.56 9.95
C PHE A 18 -11.46 1.74 8.79
N TYR A 19 -12.29 0.73 8.57
CA TYR A 19 -13.32 0.72 7.53
C TYR A 19 -14.50 -0.11 8.00
N ARG A 20 -15.68 0.18 7.47
CA ARG A 20 -16.92 -0.54 7.76
C ARG A 20 -17.34 -1.47 6.62
N GLY A 21 -16.91 -1.21 5.39
CA GLY A 21 -17.35 -1.95 4.20
C GLY A 21 -16.37 -1.91 3.03
N ALA A 22 -16.78 -2.52 1.92
CA ALA A 22 -15.97 -2.67 0.72
C ALA A 22 -15.56 -1.32 0.12
N ASP A 23 -16.49 -0.36 0.03
CA ASP A 23 -16.22 0.96 -0.56
C ASP A 23 -15.15 1.72 0.22
N GLU A 24 -15.25 1.73 1.55
CA GLU A 24 -14.25 2.35 2.42
C GLU A 24 -12.91 1.61 2.39
N TYR A 25 -12.94 0.28 2.33
CA TYR A 25 -11.73 -0.53 2.18
C TYR A 25 -10.99 -0.19 0.88
N LEU A 26 -11.71 -0.15 -0.25
CA LEU A 26 -11.15 0.20 -1.56
C LEU A 26 -10.66 1.65 -1.60
N ALA A 27 -11.44 2.59 -1.07
CA ALA A 27 -11.08 3.99 -0.99
C ALA A 27 -9.78 4.23 -0.20
N GLY A 28 -9.52 3.43 0.84
CA GLY A 28 -8.28 3.52 1.62
C GLY A 28 -7.09 2.79 0.99
N THR A 29 -7.31 1.67 0.30
CA THR A 29 -6.24 0.78 -0.16
C THR A 29 -5.78 1.05 -1.58
N VAL A 30 -6.71 1.34 -2.51
CA VAL A 30 -6.38 1.52 -3.93
C VAL A 30 -5.46 2.73 -4.16
N PRO A 31 -5.71 3.92 -3.56
CA PRO A 31 -4.80 5.05 -3.72
C PRO A 31 -3.40 4.76 -3.15
N PHE A 32 -3.32 4.05 -2.02
CA PHE A 32 -2.05 3.67 -1.40
C PHE A 32 -1.22 2.76 -2.31
N ILE A 33 -1.86 1.76 -2.92
CA ILE A 33 -1.19 0.84 -3.87
C ILE A 33 -0.71 1.63 -5.09
N ARG A 34 -1.61 2.43 -5.70
CA ARG A 34 -1.27 3.24 -6.87
C ARG A 34 -0.16 4.26 -6.59
N SER A 35 -0.11 4.85 -5.40
CA SER A 35 0.96 5.79 -5.05
C SER A 35 2.32 5.11 -4.97
N GLY A 36 2.40 3.90 -4.40
CA GLY A 36 3.64 3.12 -4.38
C GLY A 36 4.11 2.77 -5.79
N LEU A 37 3.19 2.25 -6.62
CA LEU A 37 3.49 1.91 -8.01
C LEU A 37 3.93 3.14 -8.83
N ALA A 38 3.26 4.28 -8.67
CA ALA A 38 3.63 5.53 -9.33
C ALA A 38 4.99 6.07 -8.87
N ALA A 39 5.40 5.77 -7.64
CA ALA A 39 6.73 6.08 -7.11
C ALA A 39 7.82 5.09 -7.58
N GLY A 40 7.44 4.04 -8.33
CA GLY A 40 8.35 2.96 -8.73
C GLY A 40 8.69 1.99 -7.60
N GLU A 41 7.91 2.01 -6.52
CA GLU A 41 8.10 1.15 -5.37
C GLU A 41 7.30 -0.17 -5.53
N PRO A 42 7.91 -1.32 -5.23
CA PRO A 42 7.20 -2.60 -5.28
C PRO A 42 6.15 -2.67 -4.16
N VAL A 43 4.92 -3.07 -4.52
CA VAL A 43 3.80 -3.20 -3.57
C VAL A 43 3.41 -4.67 -3.40
N ALA A 44 3.34 -5.12 -2.15
CA ALA A 44 2.86 -6.46 -1.79
C ALA A 44 1.51 -6.37 -1.04
N VAL A 45 0.55 -7.21 -1.43
CA VAL A 45 -0.78 -7.27 -0.81
C VAL A 45 -1.04 -8.65 -0.23
N ALA A 46 -1.21 -8.73 1.09
CA ALA A 46 -1.53 -9.96 1.82
C ALA A 46 -2.81 -9.78 2.64
N VAL A 47 -3.94 -10.16 2.05
CA VAL A 47 -5.28 -9.96 2.63
C VAL A 47 -6.13 -11.21 2.42
N PRO A 48 -7.25 -11.39 3.16
CA PRO A 48 -8.17 -12.48 2.91
C PRO A 48 -8.64 -12.52 1.46
N GLY A 49 -8.90 -13.72 0.93
CA GLY A 49 -9.30 -13.93 -0.46
C GLY A 49 -10.42 -13.00 -0.97
N PRO A 50 -11.50 -12.77 -0.22
CA PRO A 50 -12.57 -11.85 -0.63
C PRO A 50 -12.08 -10.40 -0.85
N ASN A 51 -11.23 -9.88 0.05
CA ASN A 51 -10.65 -8.55 -0.09
C ASN A 51 -9.70 -8.46 -1.29
N LEU A 52 -8.92 -9.53 -1.52
CA LEU A 52 -8.04 -9.60 -2.68
C LEU A 52 -8.83 -9.58 -3.99
N ALA A 53 -9.99 -10.23 -4.05
CA ALA A 53 -10.86 -10.20 -5.22
C ALA A 53 -11.37 -8.78 -5.51
N LEU A 54 -11.74 -8.02 -4.48
CA LEU A 54 -12.13 -6.60 -4.61
C LEU A 54 -10.98 -5.76 -5.20
N LEU A 55 -9.78 -5.91 -4.64
CA LEU A 55 -8.60 -5.18 -5.12
C LEU A 55 -8.25 -5.52 -6.57
N ARG A 56 -8.32 -6.80 -6.95
CA ARG A 56 -8.07 -7.22 -8.34
C ARG A 56 -9.08 -6.63 -9.31
N ALA A 57 -10.35 -6.53 -8.91
CA ALA A 57 -11.38 -5.93 -9.74
C ALA A 57 -11.14 -4.42 -9.96
N GLU A 58 -10.69 -3.71 -8.92
CA GLU A 58 -10.52 -2.25 -8.96
C GLU A 58 -9.17 -1.78 -9.56
N LEU A 59 -8.11 -2.56 -9.36
CA LEU A 59 -6.78 -2.29 -9.93
C LEU A 59 -6.65 -2.75 -11.38
N GLY A 60 -7.42 -3.76 -11.80
CA GLY A 60 -7.37 -4.26 -13.17
C GLY A 60 -5.98 -4.78 -13.55
N ALA A 61 -5.36 -4.14 -14.54
CA ALA A 61 -4.06 -4.51 -15.10
C ALA A 61 -2.90 -3.57 -14.67
N ASP A 62 -3.15 -2.66 -13.71
CA ASP A 62 -2.14 -1.80 -13.10
C ASP A 62 -0.92 -2.61 -12.59
#